data_AF-A0AA89B0Y0-F1
#
_entry.id   AF-A0AA89B0Y0-F1
#
_cell.length_a   1.000
_cell.length_b   1.000
_cell.length_c   1.000
_cell.angle_alpha   90.00
_cell.angle_beta   90.00
_cell.angle_gamma   90.00
#
_symmetry.space_group_name_H-M   'P 1'
#
loop_
_entity.id
_entity.type
_entity.pdbx_description
1 polymer ?
#
loop_
_entity_poly.entity_id
_entity_poly.type
_entity_poly.pdbx_seq_one_letter_code
_entity_poly.pdbx_strand_id
1 'polypeptide(L)' 'MPIRVMIHQPASSFYEVQTREFILEAEELLKLRVTFTRVYVQRTGKPLWVVSEDMERDVFMSATEAHTYGIIDLVAVE' A
#
# COMPACT_ATOMS: atom_id res chain seq x y z
N MET A 1 -13.48 9.78 -17.38
CA MET A 1 -13.18 8.41 -16.88
C MET A 1 -13.46 8.39 -15.38
N PRO A 2 -14.07 7.33 -14.82
CA PRO A 2 -14.27 7.22 -13.38
C PRO A 2 -12.91 7.11 -12.66
N ILE A 3 -12.78 7.77 -11.50
CA ILE A 3 -11.56 7.71 -10.67
C ILE A 3 -11.40 6.31 -10.09
N ARG A 4 -10.16 5.82 -10.09
CA ARG A 4 -9.75 4.55 -9.48
C ARG A 4 -8.61 4.80 -8.50
N VAL A 5 -8.65 4.11 -7.36
CA VAL A 5 -7.58 4.07 -6.36
C VAL A 5 -7.01 2.65 -6.39
N MET A 6 -5.69 2.52 -6.30
CA MET A 6 -5.03 1.22 -6.18
C MET A 6 -4.09 1.26 -4.99
N ILE A 7 -4.13 0.21 -4.17
CA ILE A 7 -3.14 -0.02 -3.12
C ILE A 7 -2.37 -1.30 -3.41
N HIS A 8 -1.08 -1.25 -3.13
CA HIS A 8 -0.19 -2.40 -3.14
C HIS A 8 1.01 -2.12 -2.24
N GLN A 9 1.79 -3.16 -1.98
CA GLN A 9 3.06 -3.06 -1.28
C GLN A 9 4.09 -2.20 -2.03
N PRO A 10 5.00 -1.53 -1.31
CA PRO A 10 6.19 -0.95 -1.92
C PRO A 10 7.00 -2.02 -2.65
N ALA A 11 7.62 -1.64 -3.77
CA ALA A 11 8.51 -2.49 -4.54
C ALA A 11 9.81 -1.76 -4.86
N SER A 12 10.91 -2.51 -4.96
CA SER A 12 12.19 -2.02 -5.48
C SER A 12 12.58 -2.84 -6.70
N SER A 13 13.18 -2.19 -7.70
CA SER A 13 13.68 -2.86 -8.90
C SER A 13 15.11 -3.35 -8.65
N PHE A 14 15.26 -4.65 -8.41
CA PHE A 14 16.58 -5.26 -8.25
C PHE A 14 17.15 -5.62 -9.62
N TYR A 15 18.11 -4.84 -10.12
CA TYR A 15 18.87 -5.19 -11.33
C TYR A 15 20.37 -5.11 -11.06
N GLU A 16 21.08 -6.22 -11.28
CA GLU A 16 22.56 -6.29 -11.36
C GLU A 16 23.34 -5.69 -10.18
N VAL A 17 22.84 -5.84 -8.95
CA VAL A 17 23.49 -5.26 -7.76
C VAL A 17 24.36 -6.30 -7.03
N GLN A 18 25.51 -5.88 -6.50
CA GLN A 18 26.36 -6.74 -5.66
C GLN A 18 25.58 -7.24 -4.44
N THR A 19 25.88 -8.47 -3.98
CA THR A 19 25.14 -9.15 -2.91
C THR A 19 24.99 -8.33 -1.63
N ARG A 20 25.97 -7.49 -1.27
CA ARG A 20 25.92 -6.65 -0.06
C ARG A 20 24.89 -5.52 -0.16
N GLU A 21 24.86 -4.82 -1.29
CA GLU A 21 23.92 -3.72 -1.53
C GLU A 21 22.49 -4.26 -1.67
N PHE A 22 22.34 -5.44 -2.28
CA PHE A 22 21.06 -6.16 -2.33
C PHE A 22 20.47 -6.40 -0.93
N ILE A 23 21.28 -6.84 0.04
CA ILE A 23 20.82 -7.11 1.41
C ILE A 23 20.34 -5.81 2.08
N LEU A 24 21.12 -4.73 1.96
CA LEU A 24 20.75 -3.43 2.55
C LEU A 24 19.44 -2.88 1.97
N GLU A 25 19.28 -2.98 0.65
CA GLU A 25 18.06 -2.54 -0.05
C GLU A 25 16.85 -3.40 0.35
N ALA A 26 17.03 -4.72 0.46
CA ALA A 26 15.97 -5.62 0.91
C ALA A 26 15.53 -5.33 2.36
N GLU A 27 16.48 -5.06 3.26
CA GLU A 27 16.18 -4.64 4.64
C GLU A 27 15.40 -3.33 4.68
N GLU A 28 15.75 -2.36 3.84
CA GLU A 28 15.03 -1.09 3.78
C GLU A 28 13.63 -1.24 3.19
N LEU A 29 13.48 -2.05 2.14
CA LEU A 29 12.18 -2.37 1.56
C LEU A 29 11.24 -3.03 2.58
N LEU A 30 11.76 -3.94 3.43
CA LEU A 30 11.00 -4.55 4.51
C LEU A 30 10.56 -3.52 5.57
N LYS A 31 11.43 -2.58 5.96
CA LYS A 31 11.07 -1.50 6.88
C LYS A 31 9.99 -0.59 6.30
N LEU A 32 10.08 -0.27 5.00
CA LEU A 32 9.05 0.50 4.30
C LEU A 32 7.73 -0.26 4.31
N ARG A 33 7.71 -1.56 3.95
CA ARG A 33 6.49 -2.38 4.00
C ARG A 33 5.81 -2.28 5.37
N VAL A 34 6.54 -2.52 6.46
CA VAL A 34 6.01 -2.44 7.83
C VAL A 34 5.50 -1.03 8.16
N THR A 35 6.23 0.00 7.77
CA THR A 35 5.88 1.40 8.05
C THR A 35 4.59 1.80 7.34
N PHE A 36 4.48 1.50 6.04
CA PHE A 36 3.29 1.80 5.25
C PHE A 36 2.07 1.04 5.77
N THR A 37 2.19 -0.27 6.02
CA THR A 37 1.08 -1.05 6.59
C THR A 37 0.58 -0.45 7.91
N ARG A 38 1.48 -0.02 8.80
CA ARG A 38 1.08 0.63 10.07
C ARG A 38 0.34 1.96 9.82
N VAL A 39 0.78 2.77 8.86
CA VAL A 39 0.09 4.01 8.48
C VAL A 39 -1.30 3.72 7.97
N TYR A 40 -1.46 2.74 7.07
CA TYR A 40 -2.78 2.34 6.56
C TYR A 40 -3.71 1.88 7.70
N VAL A 41 -3.23 1.03 8.61
CA VAL A 41 -3.99 0.60 9.80
C VAL A 41 -4.47 1.80 10.61
N GLN A 42 -3.56 2.75 10.90
CA GLN A 42 -3.89 3.94 11.69
C GLN A 42 -4.90 4.87 11.00
N ARG A 43 -4.81 5.04 9.68
CA ARG A 43 -5.66 5.97 8.93
C ARG A 43 -7.01 5.38 8.54
N THR A 44 -7.05 4.09 8.20
CA THR A 44 -8.26 3.40 7.76
C THR A 44 -9.05 2.80 8.93
N GLY A 45 -8.42 2.61 10.09
CA GLY A 45 -9.01 1.90 11.24
C GLY A 45 -9.15 0.39 11.03
N LYS A 46 -8.66 -0.16 9.91
CA LYS A 46 -8.75 -1.60 9.61
C LYS A 46 -7.75 -2.41 10.43
N PRO A 47 -8.08 -3.67 10.76
CA PRO A 47 -7.12 -4.58 11.39
C PRO A 47 -5.87 -4.78 10.54
N LEU A 48 -4.71 -4.99 11.19
CA LEU A 48 -3.42 -5.22 10.53
C LEU A 48 -3.49 -6.30 9.46
N TRP A 49 -4.12 -7.44 9.78
CA TRP A 49 -4.19 -8.59 8.86
C TRP A 49 -4.96 -8.27 7.57
N VAL A 50 -6.01 -7.44 7.63
CA VAL A 50 -6.77 -6.99 6.45
C VAL A 50 -5.87 -6.15 5.55
N VAL A 51 -5.22 -5.13 6.11
CA VAL A 51 -4.32 -4.24 5.36
C VAL A 51 -3.15 -5.01 4.77
N SER A 52 -2.57 -5.95 5.53
CA SER A 52 -1.46 -6.79 5.05
C SER A 52 -1.88 -7.67 3.87
N GLU A 53 -3.04 -8.31 3.93
CA GLU A 53 -3.55 -9.14 2.84
C GLU A 53 -3.86 -8.30 1.58
N ASP A 54 -4.50 -7.14 1.75
CA ASP A 54 -4.84 -6.26 0.64
C ASP A 54 -3.59 -5.66 -0.03
N MET A 55 -2.53 -5.36 0.73
CA MET A 55 -1.29 -4.82 0.17
C MET A 55 -0.44 -5.86 -0.57
N GLU A 56 -0.67 -7.17 -0.39
CA GLU A 56 0.11 -8.20 -1.08
C GLU A 56 -0.17 -8.25 -2.59
N ARG A 57 -1.32 -7.72 -3.03
CA ARG A 57 -1.77 -7.69 -4.42
C ARG A 57 -2.16 -6.29 -4.83
N ASP A 58 -2.31 -6.08 -6.14
CA ASP A 58 -2.89 -4.85 -6.64
C ASP A 58 -4.41 -4.86 -6.39
N VAL A 59 -4.85 -4.12 -5.37
CA VAL A 59 -6.28 -3.97 -5.06
C VAL A 59 -6.78 -2.66 -5.64
N PHE A 60 -7.63 -2.76 -6.66
CA PHE A 60 -8.23 -1.62 -7.32
C PHE A 60 -9.63 -1.33 -6.78
N MET A 61 -9.86 -0.08 -6.40
CA MET A 61 -11.10 0.43 -5.84
C MET A 61 -11.64 1.56 -6.71
N SER A 62 -12.96 1.65 -6.83
CA SER A 62 -13.68 2.87 -7.19
C SER A 62 -13.54 3.93 -6.08
N ALA A 63 -13.94 5.17 -6.37
CA ALA A 63 -13.97 6.23 -5.34
C ALA A 63 -14.82 5.83 -4.12
N THR A 64 -16.01 5.25 -4.33
CA THR A 64 -16.89 4.80 -3.24
C THR A 64 -16.27 3.67 -2.42
N GLU A 65 -15.60 2.71 -3.06
CA GLU A 65 -14.91 1.62 -2.37
C GLU A 65 -13.73 2.17 -1.56
N ALA A 66 -12.94 3.10 -2.11
CA ALA A 66 -11.83 3.73 -1.40
C ALA A 66 -12.28 4.56 -0.19
N HIS A 67 -13.44 5.23 -0.30
CA HIS A 67 -14.06 5.94 0.82
C HIS A 67 -14.49 4.95 1.91
N THR A 68 -15.15 3.86 1.52
CA THR A 68 -15.54 2.79 2.45
C THR A 68 -14.33 2.09 3.07
N TYR A 69 -13.21 2.02 2.33
CA TYR A 69 -11.94 1.52 2.85
C TYR A 69 -11.32 2.46 3.89
N GLY A 70 -11.67 3.74 3.90
CA GLY A 70 -11.05 4.76 4.75
C GLY A 70 -9.76 5.34 4.17
N ILE A 71 -9.57 5.26 2.84
CA ILE A 71 -8.44 5.89 2.13
C ILE A 71 -8.76 7.35 1.76
N ILE A 72 -10.03 7.67 1.53
CA ILE A 72 -10.48 9.02 1.19
C ILE A 72 -11.63 9.44 2.10
N ASP A 73 -11.72 10.74 2.38
CA ASP A 73 -12.71 11.29 3.32
C ASP A 73 -14.05 11.67 2.66
N LEU A 74 -14.04 11.97 1.36
CA LEU A 74 -15.23 12.43 0.63
C LEU A 74 -15.18 12.04 -0.85
N VAL A 75 -16.32 11.62 -1.40
CA VAL A 75 -16.55 11.53 -2.85
C VAL A 75 -17.48 12.68 -3.24
N ALA A 76 -16.93 13.68 -3.93
CA ALA A 76 -17.74 14.78 -4.44
C ALA A 76 -18.61 14.31 -5.63
N VAL A 77 -19.84 14.81 -5.66
CA VAL A 77 -20.77 14.70 -6.80
C VAL A 77 -21.06 16.11 -7.29
N GLU A 78 -20.99 16.31 -8.60
CA GLU A 78 -21.56 17.49 -9.27
C GLU A 78 -23.07 17.32 -9.44
#